data_AF-A0A1H0PW08-F1
#
_entry.id   AF-A0A1H0PW08-F1
#
_cell.length_a   1.000
_cell.length_b   1.000
_cell.length_c   1.000
_cell.angle_alpha   90.00
_cell.angle_beta   90.00
_cell.angle_gamma   90.00
#
_symmetry.space_group_name_H-M   'P 1'
#
loop_
_entity.id
_entity.type
_entity.pdbx_description
1 polymer ?
#
loop_
_entity_poly.entity_id
_entity_poly.type
_entity_poly.pdbx_seq_one_letter_code
_entity_poly.pdbx_strand_id
1 'polypeptide(L)'
;MNALWITLALLTAGFVGWPVTALVFRLARTIDDRADAAGVAGTGAGDAAVVDPAADSTADVESPQPAADAAAQAAPAAQAVPEPAGDADTVSNARILRGGAIIGVLERFAVCLAILAGQPVAIAYVVAIKGLGRFAELKATPVAAERFIIGTLTSLLWASGVAALTKVLFLG
;
A
#
# COMPACT_ATOMS: atom_id res chain seq x y z
N MET A 1 -31.27 -16.40 4.21
CA MET A 1 -29.94 -16.89 4.68
C MET A 1 -28.78 -16.14 4.02
N ASN A 2 -28.80 -15.96 2.70
CA ASN A 2 -27.66 -15.42 1.93
C ASN A 2 -27.24 -14.00 2.34
N ALA A 3 -28.19 -13.09 2.61
CA ALA A 3 -27.88 -11.73 3.02
C ALA A 3 -27.08 -11.66 4.33
N LEU A 4 -27.40 -12.51 5.32
CA LEU A 4 -26.67 -12.55 6.59
C LEU A 4 -25.22 -13.00 6.40
N TRP A 5 -24.97 -14.01 5.56
CA TRP A 5 -23.63 -14.49 5.26
C TRP A 5 -22.81 -13.48 4.47
N ILE A 6 -23.43 -12.77 3.53
CA ILE A 6 -22.79 -11.68 2.80
C ILE A 6 -22.40 -10.55 3.76
N THR A 7 -23.31 -10.12 4.64
CA THR A 7 -23.01 -9.08 5.64
C THR A 7 -21.89 -9.51 6.59
N LEU A 8 -21.92 -10.76 7.07
CA LEU A 8 -20.86 -11.29 7.94
C LEU A 8 -19.50 -11.38 7.24
N ALA A 9 -19.49 -11.78 5.95
CA ALA A 9 -18.28 -11.80 5.13
C ALA A 9 -17.72 -10.40 4.91
N LEU A 10 -18.58 -9.40 4.67
CA LEU A 10 -18.15 -8.02 4.54
C LEU A 10 -17.56 -7.51 5.86
N LEU A 11 -18.20 -7.76 7.00
CA LEU A 11 -17.69 -7.34 8.31
C LEU A 11 -16.33 -7.97 8.63
N THR A 12 -16.16 -9.26 8.34
CA THR A 12 -14.89 -9.98 8.56
C THR A 12 -13.81 -9.53 7.58
N ALA A 13 -14.13 -9.33 6.31
CA ALA A 13 -13.20 -8.80 5.32
C ALA A 13 -12.76 -7.36 5.69
N GLY A 14 -13.70 -6.47 5.96
CA GLY A 14 -13.45 -5.05 6.22
C GLY A 14 -12.73 -4.79 7.54
N PHE A 15 -13.30 -5.25 8.67
CA PHE A 15 -12.86 -4.83 10.00
C PHE A 15 -11.85 -5.78 10.64
N VAL A 16 -12.05 -7.10 10.50
CA VAL A 16 -11.10 -8.09 11.06
C VAL A 16 -9.79 -8.14 10.26
N GLY A 17 -9.78 -7.68 9.02
CA GLY A 17 -8.55 -7.56 8.23
C GLY A 17 -7.55 -6.53 8.78
N TRP A 18 -7.98 -5.56 9.59
CA TRP A 18 -7.09 -4.53 10.15
C TRP A 18 -6.01 -5.14 11.06
N PRO A 19 -6.35 -5.90 12.13
CA PRO A 19 -5.34 -6.51 13.00
C PRO A 19 -4.43 -7.48 12.24
N VAL A 20 -4.94 -8.19 11.23
CA VAL A 20 -4.13 -9.09 10.38
C VAL A 20 -3.07 -8.31 9.61
N THR A 21 -3.45 -7.22 8.93
CA THR A 21 -2.48 -6.39 8.22
C THR A 21 -1.48 -5.72 9.16
N ALA A 22 -1.92 -5.27 10.34
CA ALA A 22 -1.03 -4.69 11.34
C ALA A 22 -0.03 -5.71 11.90
N LEU A 23 -0.45 -6.97 12.07
CA LEU A 23 0.42 -8.06 12.51
C LEU A 23 1.50 -8.39 11.47
N VAL A 24 1.15 -8.41 10.18
CA VAL A 24 2.13 -8.64 9.11
C VAL A 24 3.16 -7.52 9.06
N PHE A 25 2.76 -6.26 9.19
CA PHE A 25 3.72 -5.15 9.27
C PHE A 25 4.60 -5.18 10.53
N ARG A 26 4.11 -5.78 11.61
CA ARG A 26 4.92 -6.01 12.81
C ARG A 26 5.95 -7.12 12.57
N LEU A 27 5.55 -8.20 11.91
CA LEU A 27 6.43 -9.30 11.54
C LEU A 27 7.52 -8.87 10.55
N ALA A 28 7.15 -8.11 9.52
CA ALA A 28 8.11 -7.57 8.54
C ALA A 28 9.22 -6.76 9.24
N ARG A 29 8.83 -5.80 10.11
CA ARG A 29 9.80 -5.02 10.90
C ARG A 29 10.69 -5.87 11.78
N THR A 30 10.15 -6.91 12.43
CA THR A 30 10.98 -7.79 13.27
C THR A 30 12.00 -8.61 12.48
N ILE A 31 11.77 -8.84 11.19
CA ILE A 31 12.71 -9.53 10.32
C ILE A 31 13.81 -8.56 9.91
N ASP A 32 13.45 -7.33 9.51
CA ASP A 32 14.39 -6.27 9.18
C ASP A 32 15.33 -5.98 10.37
N ASP A 33 14.76 -5.81 11.58
CA ASP A 33 15.53 -5.57 12.81
C ASP A 33 16.53 -6.69 13.12
N ARG A 34 16.17 -7.95 12.80
CA ARG A 34 17.06 -9.11 13.00
C ARG A 34 18.13 -9.21 11.91
N ALA A 35 17.81 -8.85 10.67
CA ALA A 35 18.77 -8.80 9.58
C ALA A 35 19.82 -7.71 9.83
N ASP A 36 19.40 -6.53 10.30
CA ASP A 36 20.31 -5.44 10.69
C ASP A 36 21.18 -5.84 11.88
N ALA A 37 20.62 -6.45 12.92
CA ALA A 37 21.38 -6.95 14.06
C ALA A 37 22.40 -8.04 13.66
N ALA A 38 22.05 -8.92 12.72
CA ALA A 38 22.95 -9.93 12.17
C ALA A 38 24.03 -9.32 11.26
N GLY A 39 23.71 -8.26 10.50
CA GLY A 39 24.67 -7.50 9.70
C GLY A 39 25.70 -6.77 10.55
N VAL A 40 25.27 -6.13 11.64
CA VAL A 40 26.17 -5.49 12.62
C VAL A 40 27.03 -6.51 13.35
N ALA A 41 26.51 -7.72 13.61
CA ALA A 41 27.30 -8.82 14.13
C ALA A 41 28.27 -9.44 13.08
N GLY A 42 27.94 -9.30 11.78
CA GLY A 42 28.70 -9.82 10.64
C GLY A 42 29.74 -8.86 10.06
N THR A 43 29.70 -7.56 10.37
CA THR A 43 30.68 -6.55 9.92
C THR A 43 32.11 -6.73 10.46
N GLY A 44 32.41 -7.87 11.10
CA GLY A 44 33.76 -8.31 11.46
C GLY A 44 34.51 -9.10 10.37
N ALA A 45 33.90 -9.44 9.23
CA ALA A 45 34.60 -10.18 8.18
C ALA A 45 34.03 -9.96 6.77
N GLY A 46 34.82 -9.33 5.90
CA GLY A 46 34.81 -9.58 4.46
C GLY A 46 34.21 -8.48 3.56
N ASP A 47 35.09 -7.62 3.07
CA ASP A 47 34.93 -6.89 1.81
C ASP A 47 34.99 -7.88 0.63
N ALA A 48 33.94 -7.92 -0.20
CA ALA A 48 34.00 -8.45 -1.57
C ALA A 48 32.75 -8.02 -2.37
N ALA A 49 33.02 -7.25 -3.42
CA ALA A 49 32.08 -6.76 -4.41
C ALA A 49 31.12 -7.83 -4.96
N VAL A 50 29.82 -7.51 -4.97
CA VAL A 50 28.83 -8.12 -5.86
C VAL A 50 28.33 -7.00 -6.78
N VAL A 51 28.85 -7.01 -8.01
CA VAL A 51 28.29 -6.27 -9.14
C VAL A 51 26.98 -6.95 -9.49
N ASP A 52 25.85 -6.25 -9.32
CA ASP A 52 24.53 -6.71 -9.78
C ASP A 52 24.39 -6.41 -11.29
N PRO A 53 24.30 -7.43 -12.16
CA PRO A 53 24.20 -7.24 -13.60
C PRO A 53 22.76 -7.04 -14.11
N ALA A 54 21.76 -6.78 -13.24
CA ALA A 54 20.36 -6.62 -13.67
C ALA A 54 19.96 -5.19 -14.06
N ALA A 55 20.86 -4.20 -13.96
CA ALA A 55 20.60 -2.84 -14.41
C ALA A 55 20.91 -2.66 -15.90
N ASP A 56 20.18 -3.38 -16.76
CA ASP A 56 20.19 -3.09 -18.19
C ASP A 56 18.77 -3.17 -18.77
N SER A 57 18.15 -2.01 -18.93
CA SER A 57 17.02 -1.80 -19.81
C SER A 57 17.16 -0.38 -20.35
N THR A 58 18.02 -0.32 -21.35
CA THR A 58 18.08 0.70 -22.40
C THR A 58 16.69 1.07 -22.89
N ALA A 59 16.30 2.32 -22.68
CA ALA A 59 15.37 3.05 -23.54
C ALA A 59 15.63 4.55 -23.37
N ASP A 60 16.80 4.98 -23.87
CA ASP A 60 16.98 6.36 -24.30
C ASP A 60 16.20 6.57 -25.60
N VAL A 61 15.19 7.44 -25.57
CA VAL A 61 14.72 8.17 -26.75
C VAL A 61 14.66 9.64 -26.37
N GLU A 62 15.61 10.37 -26.92
CA GLU A 62 15.88 11.81 -26.84
C GLU A 62 14.78 12.65 -27.54
N SER A 63 14.11 13.53 -26.75
CA SER A 63 13.66 14.93 -27.04
C SER A 63 12.68 15.21 -28.22
N PRO A 64 11.96 16.37 -28.33
CA PRO A 64 11.91 17.59 -27.50
C PRO A 64 10.49 18.14 -27.14
N GLN A 65 10.43 19.04 -26.14
CA GLN A 65 9.25 19.81 -25.70
C GLN A 65 8.80 20.88 -26.74
N PRO A 66 7.49 21.20 -26.80
CA PRO A 66 7.10 22.60 -26.70
C PRO A 66 5.95 22.86 -25.69
N ALA A 67 5.93 24.11 -25.23
CA ALA A 67 5.16 24.69 -24.14
C ALA A 67 3.67 24.97 -24.46
N ALA A 68 2.97 25.51 -23.44
CA ALA A 68 1.66 26.19 -23.43
C ALA A 68 0.44 25.25 -23.24
N ASP A 69 -0.50 25.41 -22.30
CA ASP A 69 -0.96 26.53 -21.46
C ASP A 69 -1.63 25.98 -20.17
N ALA A 70 -1.24 26.43 -18.97
CA ALA A 70 -1.94 27.41 -18.14
C ALA A 70 -3.45 27.17 -17.86
N ALA A 71 -3.76 26.63 -16.67
CA ALA A 71 -4.80 27.06 -15.70
C ALA A 71 -5.07 25.89 -14.73
N ALA A 72 -5.03 26.00 -13.40
CA ALA A 72 -5.05 27.15 -12.52
C ALA A 72 -4.28 26.81 -11.23
N GLN A 73 -3.33 27.67 -10.87
CA GLN A 73 -2.81 27.77 -9.53
C GLN A 73 -3.73 28.71 -8.74
N ALA A 74 -4.14 28.29 -7.55
CA ALA A 74 -4.50 29.19 -6.47
C ALA A 74 -3.95 28.61 -5.17
N ALA A 75 -2.70 28.96 -4.88
CA ALA A 75 -2.19 29.00 -3.52
C ALA A 75 -2.88 30.16 -2.76
N PRO A 76 -2.67 30.26 -1.44
CA PRO A 76 -1.62 31.20 -1.08
C PRO A 76 -0.63 30.60 -0.09
N ALA A 77 0.65 30.73 -0.44
CA ALA A 77 1.73 30.78 0.52
C ALA A 77 1.83 32.22 1.03
N ALA A 78 1.67 32.42 2.35
CA ALA A 78 2.29 33.51 3.10
C ALA A 78 2.05 33.29 4.60
N GLN A 79 3.07 32.81 5.32
CA GLN A 79 3.77 33.56 6.37
C GLN A 79 4.73 32.63 7.12
N ALA A 80 6.02 32.90 6.96
CA ALA A 80 7.06 32.37 7.82
C ALA A 80 6.92 33.04 9.19
N VAL A 81 6.59 32.23 10.20
CA VAL A 81 6.82 32.52 11.61
C VAL A 81 7.56 31.30 12.17
N PRO A 82 8.80 31.41 12.67
CA PRO A 82 9.50 30.27 13.26
C PRO A 82 8.97 30.06 14.69
N GLU A 83 7.99 29.17 14.83
CA GLU A 83 7.36 28.73 16.09
C GLU A 83 7.20 27.19 16.03
N PRO A 84 7.26 26.47 17.16
CA PRO A 84 8.04 25.25 17.32
C PRO A 84 7.52 24.04 16.51
N ALA A 85 8.46 23.36 15.84
CA ALA A 85 8.26 22.24 14.90
C ALA A 85 7.87 20.90 15.56
N GLY A 86 6.93 20.89 16.51
CA GLY A 86 6.52 19.67 17.24
C GLY A 86 5.17 19.08 16.83
N ASP A 87 4.17 19.93 16.55
CA ASP A 87 2.77 19.49 16.54
C ASP A 87 2.14 19.39 15.14
N ALA A 88 2.66 20.11 14.13
CA ALA A 88 2.09 20.07 12.78
C ALA A 88 2.39 18.76 12.05
N ASP A 89 3.61 18.23 12.18
CA ASP A 89 4.04 17.00 11.52
C ASP A 89 3.38 15.75 12.11
N THR A 90 3.13 15.73 13.41
CA THR A 90 2.45 14.60 14.08
C THR A 90 0.97 14.53 13.71
N VAL A 91 0.29 15.68 13.58
CA VAL A 91 -1.12 15.75 13.13
C VAL A 91 -1.26 15.37 11.65
N SER A 92 -0.32 15.81 10.80
CA SER A 92 -0.28 15.44 9.38
C SER A 92 -0.09 13.92 9.20
N ASN A 93 0.90 13.34 9.89
CA ASN A 93 1.14 11.91 9.90
C ASN A 93 -0.08 11.12 10.40
N ALA A 94 -0.71 11.55 11.50
CA ALA A 94 -1.92 10.89 12.02
C ALA A 94 -3.09 10.93 11.02
N ARG A 95 -3.25 12.03 10.27
CA ARG A 95 -4.29 12.16 9.23
C ARG A 95 -3.99 11.28 8.01
N ILE A 96 -2.73 11.19 7.59
CA ILE A 96 -2.27 10.31 6.51
C ILE A 96 -2.46 8.83 6.90
N LEU A 97 -2.09 8.46 8.14
CA LEU A 97 -2.28 7.12 8.71
C LEU A 97 -3.78 6.72 8.75
N ARG A 98 -4.68 7.65 9.07
CA ARG A 98 -6.14 7.43 9.01
C ARG A 98 -6.65 7.27 7.57
N GLY A 99 -6.12 8.07 6.64
CA GLY A 99 -6.49 8.00 5.22
C GLY A 99 -6.18 6.63 4.62
N GLY A 100 -4.98 6.10 4.84
CA GLY A 100 -4.58 4.77 4.37
C GLY A 100 -5.44 3.63 4.92
N ALA A 101 -5.87 3.76 6.19
CA ALA A 101 -6.69 2.74 6.83
C ALA A 101 -8.13 2.70 6.30
N ILE A 102 -8.75 3.85 6.07
CA ILE A 102 -10.10 3.93 5.47
C ILE A 102 -10.08 3.39 4.03
N ILE A 103 -9.06 3.78 3.25
CA ILE A 103 -8.86 3.27 1.88
C ILE A 103 -8.75 1.74 1.90
N GLY A 104 -7.97 1.18 2.83
CA GLY A 104 -7.83 -0.27 2.99
C GLY A 104 -9.16 -0.99 3.28
N VAL A 105 -10.05 -0.41 4.10
CA VAL A 105 -11.37 -0.99 4.38
C VAL A 105 -12.26 -0.98 3.11
N LEU A 106 -12.27 0.13 2.38
CA LEU A 106 -13.05 0.26 1.14
C LEU A 106 -12.61 -0.75 0.07
N GLU A 107 -11.30 -0.96 -0.07
CA GLU A 107 -10.74 -1.95 -1.00
C GLU A 107 -11.17 -3.37 -0.64
N ARG A 108 -11.15 -3.74 0.65
CA ARG A 108 -11.57 -5.08 1.09
C ARG A 108 -13.05 -5.31 0.79
N PHE A 109 -13.90 -4.30 0.99
CA PHE A 109 -15.31 -4.39 0.59
C PHE A 109 -15.45 -4.54 -0.92
N ALA A 110 -14.75 -3.72 -1.71
CA ALA A 110 -14.81 -3.79 -3.17
C ALA A 110 -14.37 -5.17 -3.71
N VAL A 111 -13.28 -5.71 -3.17
CA VAL A 111 -12.75 -7.04 -3.54
C VAL A 111 -13.70 -8.16 -3.12
N CYS A 112 -14.21 -8.12 -1.88
CA CYS A 112 -15.15 -9.12 -1.38
C CYS A 112 -16.44 -9.12 -2.22
N LEU A 113 -17.00 -7.94 -2.50
CA LEU A 113 -18.17 -7.79 -3.36
C LEU A 113 -17.91 -8.26 -4.79
N ALA A 114 -16.75 -7.94 -5.38
CA ALA A 114 -16.39 -8.38 -6.72
C ALA A 114 -16.40 -9.91 -6.85
N ILE A 115 -15.86 -10.62 -5.86
CA ILE A 115 -15.83 -12.09 -5.83
C ILE A 115 -17.24 -12.68 -5.67
N LEU A 116 -18.01 -12.14 -4.73
CA LEU A 116 -19.39 -12.59 -4.46
C LEU A 116 -20.33 -12.29 -5.63
N ALA A 117 -20.13 -11.18 -6.34
CA ALA A 117 -20.87 -10.81 -7.54
C ALA A 117 -20.39 -11.54 -8.81
N GLY A 118 -19.33 -12.35 -8.73
CA GLY A 118 -18.79 -13.08 -9.88
C GLY A 118 -18.09 -12.19 -10.92
N GLN A 119 -17.59 -11.02 -10.51
CA GLN A 119 -16.91 -10.03 -11.36
C GLN A 119 -15.43 -9.87 -10.95
N PRO A 120 -14.57 -10.88 -11.16
CA PRO A 120 -13.17 -10.82 -10.72
C PRO A 120 -12.36 -9.72 -11.41
N VAL A 121 -12.76 -9.28 -12.60
CA VAL A 121 -12.15 -8.15 -13.32
C VAL A 121 -12.19 -6.86 -12.50
N ALA A 122 -13.23 -6.66 -11.67
CA ALA A 122 -13.35 -5.48 -10.82
C ALA A 122 -12.21 -5.37 -9.78
N ILE A 123 -11.60 -6.50 -9.38
CA ILE A 123 -10.43 -6.50 -8.48
C ILE A 123 -9.24 -5.82 -9.15
N ALA A 124 -9.01 -6.05 -10.45
CA ALA A 124 -7.93 -5.42 -11.20
C ALA A 124 -8.08 -3.90 -11.22
N TYR A 125 -9.31 -3.39 -11.37
CA TYR A 125 -9.58 -1.95 -11.29
C TYR A 125 -9.28 -1.37 -9.92
N VAL A 126 -9.66 -2.05 -8.83
CA VAL A 126 -9.36 -1.61 -7.46
C VAL A 126 -7.84 -1.49 -7.25
N VAL A 127 -7.08 -2.50 -7.67
CA VAL A 127 -5.61 -2.51 -7.55
C VAL A 127 -4.98 -1.41 -8.40
N ALA A 128 -5.46 -1.21 -9.62
CA ALA A 128 -4.95 -0.18 -10.52
C ALA A 128 -5.17 1.23 -9.95
N ILE A 129 -6.38 1.53 -9.45
CA ILE A 129 -6.71 2.83 -8.84
C ILE A 129 -5.83 3.08 -7.61
N LYS A 130 -5.65 2.06 -6.76
CA LYS A 130 -4.78 2.16 -5.57
C LYS A 130 -3.33 2.48 -5.96
N GLY A 131 -2.79 1.80 -6.97
CA GLY A 131 -1.43 2.03 -7.46
C GLY A 131 -1.23 3.43 -8.03
N LEU A 132 -2.18 3.92 -8.83
CA LEU A 132 -2.13 5.26 -9.41
C LEU A 132 -2.08 6.36 -8.36
N GLY A 133 -2.89 6.26 -7.31
CA GLY A 133 -2.98 7.27 -6.24
C GLY A 133 -1.71 7.43 -5.40
N ARG A 134 -0.76 6.48 -5.49
CA ARG A 134 0.49 6.49 -4.71
C ARG A 134 1.75 6.47 -5.59
N PHE A 135 1.62 6.45 -6.91
CA PHE A 135 2.74 6.27 -7.83
C PHE A 135 3.93 7.21 -7.58
N ALA A 136 3.67 8.51 -7.34
CA ALA A 136 4.71 9.49 -7.07
C ALA A 136 5.49 9.21 -5.76
N GLU A 137 4.81 8.77 -4.70
CA GLU A 137 5.44 8.42 -3.41
C GLU A 137 6.24 7.11 -3.51
N LEU A 138 5.73 6.12 -4.24
CA LEU A 138 6.40 4.82 -4.43
C LEU A 138 7.66 4.95 -5.29
N LYS A 139 7.65 5.87 -6.27
CA LYS A 139 8.84 6.18 -7.08
C LYS A 139 9.93 6.89 -6.27
N ALA A 140 9.56 7.62 -5.22
CA ALA A 140 10.51 8.41 -4.43
C ALA A 140 11.41 7.55 -3.53
N THR A 141 10.91 6.43 -3.00
CA THR A 141 11.70 5.55 -2.11
C THR A 141 11.35 4.06 -2.30
N PRO A 142 12.34 3.17 -2.56
CA PRO A 142 12.11 1.74 -2.73
C PRO A 142 11.42 1.08 -1.51
N VAL A 143 11.80 1.49 -0.30
CA VAL A 143 11.23 0.96 0.95
C VAL A 143 9.74 1.29 1.09
N ALA A 144 9.27 2.44 0.57
CA ALA A 144 7.84 2.76 0.56
C ALA A 144 7.08 1.87 -0.44
N ALA A 145 7.68 1.58 -1.60
CA ALA A 145 7.13 0.66 -2.59
C ALA A 145 6.95 -0.76 -2.03
N GLU A 146 7.96 -1.29 -1.35
CA GLU A 146 7.91 -2.62 -0.73
C GLU A 146 6.81 -2.71 0.33
N ARG A 147 6.76 -1.74 1.26
CA ARG A 147 5.73 -1.70 2.31
C ARG A 147 4.32 -1.59 1.73
N PHE A 148 4.16 -0.82 0.65
CA PHE A 148 2.89 -0.68 -0.04
C PHE A 148 2.46 -1.99 -0.73
N ILE A 149 3.38 -2.68 -1.40
CA ILE A 149 3.11 -3.97 -2.05
C ILE A 149 2.73 -5.02 -1.00
N ILE A 150 3.53 -5.17 0.07
CA ILE A 150 3.26 -6.13 1.15
C ILE A 150 1.90 -5.85 1.78
N GLY A 151 1.59 -4.59 2.08
CA GLY A 151 0.30 -4.19 2.65
C GLY A 151 -0.88 -4.51 1.73
N THR A 152 -0.72 -4.22 0.44
CA THR A 152 -1.78 -4.43 -0.57
C THR A 152 -2.03 -5.91 -0.79
N LEU A 153 -0.99 -6.71 -1.00
CA LEU A 153 -1.11 -8.16 -1.22
C LEU A 153 -1.70 -8.87 -0.01
N THR A 154 -1.26 -8.52 1.19
CA THR A 154 -1.81 -9.09 2.43
C THR A 154 -3.31 -8.79 2.57
N SER A 155 -3.71 -7.54 2.32
CA SER A 155 -5.10 -7.11 2.41
C SER A 155 -5.99 -7.79 1.36
N LEU A 156 -5.51 -7.90 0.11
CA LEU A 156 -6.21 -8.59 -0.97
C LEU A 156 -6.36 -10.08 -0.67
N LEU A 157 -5.33 -10.72 -0.15
CA LEU A 157 -5.35 -12.16 0.15
C LEU A 157 -6.36 -12.46 1.27
N TRP A 158 -6.41 -11.61 2.31
CA TRP A 158 -7.42 -11.73 3.37
C TRP A 158 -8.84 -11.58 2.83
N ALA A 159 -9.14 -10.49 2.12
CA ALA A 159 -10.47 -10.23 1.58
C ALA A 159 -10.92 -11.32 0.59
N SER A 160 -9.99 -11.77 -0.26
CA SER A 160 -10.25 -12.84 -1.23
C SER A 160 -10.49 -14.19 -0.54
N GLY A 161 -9.70 -14.51 0.48
CA GLY A 161 -9.87 -15.73 1.27
C GLY A 161 -11.22 -15.79 1.98
N VAL A 162 -11.63 -14.70 2.63
CA VAL A 162 -12.95 -14.58 3.27
C VAL A 162 -14.09 -14.74 2.26
N ALA A 163 -13.99 -14.05 1.12
CA ALA A 163 -15.01 -14.12 0.08
C ALA A 163 -15.11 -15.51 -0.56
N ALA A 164 -13.98 -16.14 -0.88
CA ALA A 164 -13.92 -17.49 -1.42
C ALA A 164 -14.50 -18.52 -0.45
N LEU A 165 -14.11 -18.44 0.84
CA LEU A 165 -14.62 -19.33 1.87
C LEU A 165 -16.14 -19.19 2.03
N THR A 166 -16.64 -17.96 2.02
CA THR A 166 -18.08 -17.69 2.11
C THR A 166 -18.83 -18.26 0.91
N LYS A 167 -18.29 -18.06 -0.30
CA LYS A 167 -18.88 -18.56 -1.54
C LYS A 167 -18.94 -20.08 -1.57
N VAL A 168 -17.87 -20.76 -1.15
CA VAL A 168 -17.78 -22.23 -1.14
C VAL A 168 -18.67 -22.87 -0.07
N LEU A 169 -18.69 -22.31 1.14
CA LEU A 169 -19.39 -22.95 2.28
C LEU A 169 -20.88 -22.63 2.35
N PHE A 170 -21.31 -21.46 1.86
CA PHE A 170 -22.66 -20.94 2.12
C PHE A 170 -23.44 -20.54 0.86
N LEU A 171 -22.77 -20.48 -0.29
CA LEU A 171 -23.35 -20.04 -1.57
C LEU A 171 -23.12 -21.05 -2.72
N GLY A 172 -22.47 -22.17 -2.42
CA GLY A 172 -22.17 -23.28 -3.34
C GLY A 172 -23.17 -24.41 -3.21
#